data_AF-A0A134A8Z4-F1
#
_entry.id   AF-A0A134A8Z4-F1
#
_cell.length_a   1.000
_cell.length_b   1.000
_cell.length_c   1.000
_cell.angle_alpha   90.00
_cell.angle_beta   90.00
_cell.angle_gamma   90.00
#
_symmetry.space_group_name_H-M   'P 1'
#
loop_
_entity.id
_entity.type
_entity.pdbx_description
1 polymer ?
#
loop_
_entity_poly.entity_id
_entity_poly.type
_entity_poly.pdbx_seq_one_letter_code
_entity_poly.pdbx_strand_id
1 'polypeptide(L)'
;MGGIRGRVYDETGAQGGVGRFDGLRRIGIDETGYKKGHKYLTVVVGHDRGRLVWAHEGYGKEVLGLFLDEPAREQRRAIEVVTADGAKWTKALARRGCPNARWAMDPFRVAERTSDALDEAGREEWRVAKRAAQDAMPRRDGPGRPRGGEETPPEARALREAADAIKGSRCALVRNPEDPTGPQRAKPAELRRAGASSRPGTSRRT
;
A
#
# COMPACT_ATOMS: atom_id res chain seq x y z
N MET A 1 32.61 3.14 9.13
CA MET A 1 31.34 3.86 9.35
C MET A 1 30.34 2.92 10.02
N GLY A 2 30.49 2.66 11.32
CA GLY A 2 29.70 1.69 12.09
C GLY A 2 28.87 2.36 13.20
N GLY A 3 28.09 3.40 12.87
CA GLY A 3 27.58 4.34 13.88
C GLY A 3 26.16 4.12 14.41
N ILE A 4 25.31 3.36 13.70
CA ILE A 4 23.89 3.13 14.07
C ILE A 4 23.57 1.63 14.10
N ARG A 5 24.15 0.85 13.18
CA ARG A 5 24.03 -0.61 13.10
C ARG A 5 24.39 -1.28 14.42
N GLY A 6 25.60 -1.04 14.95
CA GLY A 6 26.03 -1.62 16.22
C GLY A 6 25.13 -1.26 17.40
N ARG A 7 24.79 0.02 17.57
CA ARG A 7 23.96 0.49 18.69
C ARG A 7 22.57 -0.14 18.76
N VAL A 8 21.85 -0.21 17.63
CA VAL A 8 20.50 -0.82 17.63
C VAL A 8 20.58 -2.33 17.91
N TYR A 9 21.63 -3.00 17.44
CA TYR A 9 21.86 -4.42 17.74
C TYR A 9 22.23 -4.66 19.21
N ASP A 10 23.12 -3.84 19.76
CA ASP A 10 23.60 -3.96 21.14
C ASP A 10 22.52 -3.60 22.17
N GLU A 11 21.70 -2.57 21.89
CA GLU A 11 20.60 -2.16 22.78
C GLU A 11 19.44 -3.17 22.80
N THR A 12 19.16 -3.86 21.68
CA THR A 12 18.06 -4.84 21.61
C THR A 12 18.45 -6.20 22.22
N GLY A 13 19.73 -6.57 22.15
CA GLY A 13 20.27 -7.77 22.81
C GLY A 13 20.40 -7.63 24.33
N ALA A 14 20.66 -6.42 24.82
CA ALA A 14 20.87 -6.16 26.25
C ALA A 14 19.57 -6.11 27.09
N GLN A 15 18.41 -5.87 26.47
CA GLN A 15 17.15 -5.61 27.19
C GLN A 15 16.42 -6.86 27.73
N GLY A 16 16.99 -8.07 27.68
CA GLY A 16 16.23 -9.23 28.18
C GLY A 16 16.99 -10.51 28.54
N GLY A 17 18.32 -10.58 28.46
CA GLY A 17 19.09 -11.80 28.80
C GLY A 17 18.81 -13.04 27.91
N VAL A 18 17.91 -12.89 26.94
CA VAL A 18 17.42 -13.94 26.04
C VAL A 18 17.88 -13.58 24.63
N GLY A 19 18.57 -14.51 23.95
CA GLY A 19 19.10 -14.28 22.61
C GLY A 19 18.03 -13.82 21.62
N ARG A 20 18.36 -12.95 20.67
CA ARG A 20 17.40 -12.32 19.75
C ARG A 20 16.53 -13.28 18.92
N PHE A 21 16.95 -14.54 18.77
CA PHE A 21 16.24 -15.60 18.06
C PHE A 21 15.49 -16.55 19.00
N ASP A 22 15.67 -16.43 20.32
CA ASP A 22 15.06 -17.34 21.27
C ASP A 22 13.55 -17.07 21.41
N GLY A 23 12.78 -18.15 21.39
CA GLY A 23 11.32 -18.12 21.33
C GLY A 23 10.72 -17.45 20.08
N LEU A 24 11.50 -17.24 19.01
CA LEU A 24 11.01 -16.58 17.80
C LEU A 24 10.11 -17.52 16.98
N ARG A 25 8.79 -17.25 16.95
CA ARG A 25 7.81 -18.11 16.25
C ARG A 25 7.20 -17.44 15.03
N ARG A 26 7.02 -16.12 15.05
CA ARG A 26 6.34 -15.38 13.98
C ARG A 26 7.20 -14.22 13.56
N ILE A 27 7.57 -14.17 12.29
CA ILE A 27 8.43 -13.11 11.74
C ILE A 27 7.76 -12.36 10.60
N GLY A 28 8.08 -11.08 10.47
CA GLY A 28 7.78 -10.24 9.32
C GLY A 28 9.06 -9.80 8.64
N ILE A 29 9.09 -9.88 7.32
CA ILE A 29 10.20 -9.45 6.49
C ILE A 29 9.72 -8.26 5.67
N ASP A 30 10.38 -7.11 5.82
CA ASP A 30 10.07 -5.91 5.05
C ASP A 30 11.33 -5.32 4.41
N GLU A 31 11.16 -4.71 3.25
CA GLU A 31 12.19 -3.96 2.55
C GLU A 31 11.78 -2.48 2.50
N THR A 32 12.58 -1.65 3.16
CA THR A 32 12.30 -0.21 3.28
C THR A 32 13.45 0.61 2.71
N GLY A 33 13.12 1.62 1.91
CA GLY A 33 14.08 2.62 1.45
C GLY A 33 14.42 3.60 2.57
N TYR A 34 15.68 3.72 2.96
CA TYR A 34 16.08 4.56 4.10
C TYR A 34 16.71 5.92 3.70
N LYS A 35 17.02 6.12 2.42
CA LYS A 35 17.51 7.41 1.89
C LYS A 35 17.15 7.58 0.41
N LYS A 36 16.98 8.84 -0.02
CA LYS A 36 16.87 9.22 -1.43
C LYS A 36 18.05 8.64 -2.23
N GLY A 37 17.77 7.91 -3.30
CA GLY A 37 18.78 7.25 -4.15
C GLY A 37 18.86 5.73 -4.00
N HIS A 38 17.73 5.02 -3.85
CA HIS A 38 17.66 3.56 -3.92
C HIS A 38 18.51 2.81 -2.89
N LYS A 39 18.60 3.36 -1.68
CA LYS A 39 19.22 2.64 -0.55
C LYS A 39 18.16 1.87 0.21
N TYR A 40 18.19 0.56 0.07
CA TYR A 40 17.23 -0.33 0.70
C TYR A 40 17.81 -0.96 1.97
N LEU A 41 16.94 -1.22 2.93
CA LEU A 41 17.21 -1.93 4.16
C LEU A 41 16.22 -3.10 4.24
N THR A 42 16.75 -4.30 4.38
CA THR A 42 15.94 -5.48 4.72
C THR A 42 15.84 -5.57 6.23
N VAL A 43 14.63 -5.61 6.76
CA VAL A 43 14.37 -5.76 8.19
C VAL A 43 13.56 -7.02 8.45
N VAL A 44 13.91 -7.72 9.53
CA VAL A 44 13.17 -8.85 10.08
C VAL A 44 12.71 -8.48 11.47
N VAL A 45 11.40 -8.51 11.67
CA VAL A 45 10.74 -8.21 12.94
C VAL A 45 10.07 -9.46 13.49
N GLY A 46 10.10 -9.65 14.80
CA GLY A 46 9.33 -10.67 15.49
C GLY A 46 7.94 -10.12 15.83
N HIS A 47 6.89 -10.75 15.31
CA HIS A 47 5.51 -10.30 15.49
C HIS A 47 5.01 -10.43 16.92
N ASP A 48 5.50 -11.41 17.68
CA ASP A 48 4.99 -11.70 19.02
C ASP A 48 5.26 -10.56 20.02
N ARG A 49 6.36 -9.81 19.83
CA ARG A 49 6.76 -8.69 20.71
C ARG A 49 7.06 -7.40 19.95
N GLY A 50 6.76 -7.34 18.65
CA GLY A 50 7.09 -6.20 17.78
C GLY A 50 8.58 -5.82 17.76
N ARG A 51 9.46 -6.80 18.00
CA ARG A 51 10.91 -6.54 18.20
C ARG A 51 11.65 -6.64 16.87
N LEU A 52 12.58 -5.72 16.62
CA LEU A 52 13.55 -5.87 15.54
C LEU A 52 14.50 -7.03 15.85
N VAL A 53 14.47 -8.07 15.03
CA VAL A 53 15.31 -9.27 15.17
C VAL A 53 16.58 -9.10 14.34
N TRP A 54 16.45 -8.53 13.15
CA TRP A 54 17.56 -8.41 12.20
C TRP A 54 17.33 -7.26 11.23
N ALA A 55 18.41 -6.64 10.76
CA ALA A 55 18.41 -5.54 9.81
C ALA A 55 19.71 -5.50 9.00
N HIS A 56 19.62 -5.42 7.68
CA HIS A 56 20.80 -5.38 6.82
C HIS A 56 20.61 -4.43 5.64
N GLU A 57 21.67 -3.71 5.30
CA GLU A 57 21.68 -2.85 4.12
C GLU A 57 21.65 -3.68 2.84
N GLY A 58 20.84 -3.26 1.88
CA GLY A 58 20.53 -4.02 0.68
C GLY A 58 19.17 -4.70 0.77
N TYR A 59 18.83 -5.36 -0.33
CA TYR A 59 17.55 -6.02 -0.53
C TYR A 59 17.74 -7.26 -1.40
N GLY A 60 16.72 -8.10 -1.48
CA GLY A 60 16.73 -9.26 -2.34
C GLY A 60 17.18 -10.56 -1.66
N LYS A 61 17.31 -11.59 -2.51
CA LYS A 61 17.45 -12.98 -2.09
C LYS A 61 18.74 -13.23 -1.33
N GLU A 62 19.82 -12.57 -1.74
CA GLU A 62 21.16 -12.71 -1.18
C GLU A 62 21.19 -12.18 0.25
N VAL A 63 20.61 -10.99 0.46
CA VAL A 63 20.56 -10.32 1.77
C VAL A 63 19.70 -11.14 2.75
N LEU A 64 18.53 -11.60 2.32
CA LEU A 64 17.72 -12.46 3.17
C LEU A 64 18.35 -13.84 3.41
N GLY A 65 19.20 -14.31 2.49
CA GLY A 65 20.05 -15.49 2.70
C GLY A 65 20.98 -15.34 3.89
N LEU A 66 21.62 -14.18 4.04
CA LEU A 66 22.48 -13.87 5.19
C LEU A 66 21.71 -13.99 6.51
N PHE A 67 20.48 -13.49 6.56
CA PHE A 67 19.64 -13.68 7.74
C PHE A 67 19.39 -15.16 8.03
N LEU A 68 19.13 -15.99 7.01
CA LEU A 68 18.83 -17.41 7.20
C LEU A 68 20.05 -18.26 7.61
N ASP A 69 21.27 -17.72 7.47
CA ASP A 69 22.51 -18.38 7.90
C ASP A 69 22.84 -18.10 9.37
N GLU A 70 22.26 -17.05 9.98
CA GLU A 70 22.50 -16.68 11.38
C GLU A 70 21.77 -17.55 12.42
N PRO A 71 20.46 -17.87 12.30
CA PRO A 71 19.75 -18.70 13.27
C PRO A 71 20.07 -20.17 13.09
N ALA A 72 20.15 -20.89 14.22
CA ALA A 72 20.32 -22.33 14.23
C ALA A 72 19.19 -23.03 13.47
N ARG A 73 19.45 -24.26 12.99
CA ARG A 73 18.48 -25.04 12.21
C ARG A 73 17.19 -25.27 12.99
N GLU A 74 17.30 -25.49 14.29
CA GLU A 74 16.20 -25.71 15.22
C GLU A 74 15.33 -24.46 15.36
N GLN A 75 15.96 -23.29 15.47
CA GLN A 75 15.28 -21.99 15.54
C GLN A 75 14.51 -21.72 14.24
N ARG A 76 15.12 -21.98 13.09
CA ARG A 76 14.46 -21.87 11.78
C ARG A 76 13.25 -22.80 11.63
N ARG A 77 13.33 -24.01 12.20
CA ARG A 77 12.23 -24.97 12.22
C ARG A 77 11.12 -24.60 13.21
N ALA A 78 11.43 -23.81 14.23
CA ALA A 78 10.45 -23.33 15.20
C ALA A 78 9.58 -22.18 14.67
N ILE A 79 10.01 -21.51 13.59
CA ILE A 79 9.22 -20.45 12.94
C ILE A 79 7.96 -21.07 12.32
N GLU A 80 6.81 -20.55 12.74
CA GLU A 80 5.47 -20.98 12.36
C GLU A 80 4.86 -20.09 11.29
N VAL A 81 5.21 -18.80 11.28
CA VAL A 81 4.63 -17.81 10.37
C VAL A 81 5.72 -16.88 9.85
N VAL A 82 5.71 -16.66 8.54
CA VAL A 82 6.49 -15.62 7.87
C VAL A 82 5.52 -14.72 7.10
N THR A 83 5.47 -13.44 7.45
CA THR A 83 4.82 -12.41 6.62
C THR A 83 5.85 -11.67 5.79
N ALA A 84 5.48 -11.26 4.59
CA ALA A 84 6.33 -10.44 3.73
C ALA A 84 5.52 -9.59 2.76
N ASP A 85 6.19 -8.69 2.06
CA ASP A 85 5.65 -7.81 1.03
C ASP A 85 4.99 -8.51 -0.16
N GLY A 86 5.15 -9.82 -0.33
CA GLY A 86 4.55 -10.58 -1.42
C GLY A 86 5.45 -10.77 -2.63
N ALA A 87 6.72 -10.37 -2.59
CA ALA A 87 7.64 -10.68 -3.68
C ALA A 87 7.81 -12.20 -3.86
N LYS A 88 7.84 -12.66 -5.12
CA LYS A 88 7.86 -14.10 -5.46
C LYS A 88 9.07 -14.81 -4.85
N TRP A 89 10.22 -14.15 -4.82
CA TRP A 89 11.47 -14.72 -4.32
C TRP A 89 11.46 -14.88 -2.79
N THR A 90 10.79 -13.98 -2.05
CA THR A 90 10.68 -14.04 -0.59
C THR A 90 9.92 -15.29 -0.16
N LYS A 91 8.84 -15.64 -0.87
CA LYS A 91 8.10 -16.89 -0.63
C LYS A 91 8.97 -18.14 -0.87
N ALA A 92 9.77 -18.14 -1.93
CA ALA A 92 10.64 -19.27 -2.25
C ALA A 92 11.76 -19.43 -1.19
N LEU A 93 12.32 -18.33 -0.72
CA LEU A 93 13.37 -18.36 0.29
C LEU A 93 12.82 -18.71 1.68
N ALA A 94 11.67 -18.16 2.07
CA ALA A 94 11.00 -18.50 3.32
C ALA A 94 10.67 -20.01 3.39
N ARG A 95 10.19 -20.59 2.29
CA ARG A 95 9.93 -22.05 2.22
C ARG A 95 11.18 -22.90 2.38
N ARG A 96 12.33 -22.42 1.91
CA ARG A 96 13.62 -23.14 2.04
C ARG A 96 14.23 -22.96 3.44
N GLY A 97 14.21 -21.73 3.95
CA GLY A 97 14.80 -21.37 5.23
C GLY A 97 13.97 -21.80 6.44
N CYS A 98 12.64 -21.70 6.35
CA CYS A 98 11.69 -21.96 7.43
C CYS A 98 10.65 -22.99 6.96
N PRO A 99 11.01 -24.28 6.89
CA PRO A 99 10.20 -25.29 6.22
C PRO A 99 8.82 -25.53 6.86
N ASN A 100 8.68 -25.25 8.15
CA ASN A 100 7.42 -25.42 8.89
C ASN A 100 6.54 -24.16 8.87
N ALA A 101 7.04 -23.05 8.31
CA ALA A 101 6.35 -21.78 8.40
C ALA A 101 5.24 -21.65 7.35
N ARG A 102 4.08 -21.18 7.80
CA ARG A 102 3.04 -20.66 6.92
C ARG A 102 3.49 -19.31 6.38
N TRP A 103 3.40 -19.18 5.06
CA TRP A 103 3.68 -17.91 4.39
C TRP A 103 2.40 -17.10 4.23
N ALA A 104 2.43 -15.84 4.62
CA ALA A 104 1.34 -14.90 4.46
C ALA A 104 1.83 -13.57 3.87
N MET A 105 0.93 -12.84 3.20
CA MET A 105 1.21 -11.46 2.84
C MET A 105 1.10 -10.58 4.09
N ASP A 106 1.97 -9.59 4.21
CA ASP A 106 1.91 -8.62 5.30
C ASP A 106 0.59 -7.82 5.23
N PRO A 107 -0.23 -7.81 6.30
CA PRO A 107 -1.47 -7.03 6.35
C PRO A 107 -1.27 -5.53 6.06
N PHE A 108 -0.15 -4.92 6.47
CA PHE A 108 0.14 -3.52 6.18
C PHE A 108 0.36 -3.30 4.68
N ARG A 109 1.06 -4.22 4.02
CA ARG A 109 1.27 -4.15 2.56
C ARG A 109 -0.01 -4.45 1.78
N VAL A 110 -0.89 -5.32 2.29
CA VAL A 110 -2.24 -5.51 1.74
C VAL A 110 -3.05 -4.21 1.83
N ALA A 111 -3.01 -3.54 2.99
CA ALA A 111 -3.71 -2.29 3.22
C ALA A 111 -3.21 -1.17 2.31
N GLU A 112 -1.89 -1.03 2.19
CA GLU A 112 -1.22 -0.08 1.29
C GLU A 112 -1.66 -0.30 -0.16
N ARG A 113 -1.49 -1.51 -0.69
CA ARG A 113 -1.87 -1.85 -2.08
C ARG A 113 -3.35 -1.64 -2.37
N THR A 114 -4.20 -1.95 -1.41
CA THR A 114 -5.64 -1.75 -1.54
C THR A 114 -5.96 -0.27 -1.62
N SER A 115 -5.31 0.54 -0.76
CA SER A 115 -5.48 1.99 -0.77
C SER A 115 -4.97 2.61 -2.09
N ASP A 116 -3.80 2.20 -2.57
CA ASP A 116 -3.24 2.67 -3.84
C ASP A 116 -4.14 2.34 -5.03
N ALA A 117 -4.72 1.14 -5.06
CA ALA A 117 -5.63 0.72 -6.12
C ALA A 117 -6.93 1.55 -6.12
N LEU A 118 -7.46 1.88 -4.94
CA LEU A 118 -8.63 2.76 -4.81
C LEU A 118 -8.32 4.19 -5.24
N ASP A 119 -7.14 4.70 -4.84
CA ASP A 119 -6.69 6.03 -5.22
C ASP A 119 -6.51 6.13 -6.74
N GLU A 120 -5.97 5.10 -7.40
CA GLU A 120 -5.85 5.11 -8.86
C GLU A 120 -7.22 5.05 -9.54
N ALA A 121 -8.15 4.21 -9.06
CA ALA A 121 -9.51 4.19 -9.58
C ALA A 121 -10.20 5.55 -9.44
N GLY A 122 -10.06 6.21 -8.27
CA GLY A 122 -10.58 7.56 -8.05
C GLY A 122 -9.93 8.60 -8.96
N ARG A 123 -8.61 8.51 -9.18
CA ARG A 123 -7.89 9.39 -10.12
C ARG A 123 -8.39 9.20 -11.55
N GLU A 124 -8.68 7.98 -11.97
CA GLU A 124 -9.17 7.71 -13.32
C GLU A 124 -10.57 8.29 -13.54
N GLU A 125 -11.50 8.04 -12.63
CA GLU A 125 -12.84 8.64 -12.69
C GLU A 125 -12.79 10.17 -12.67
N TRP A 126 -11.89 10.75 -11.85
CA TRP A 126 -11.66 12.20 -11.85
C TRP A 126 -11.12 12.71 -13.19
N ARG A 127 -10.18 12.00 -13.83
CA ARG A 127 -9.65 12.37 -15.17
C ARG A 127 -10.75 12.34 -16.23
N VAL A 128 -11.61 11.32 -16.20
CA VAL A 128 -12.76 11.19 -17.12
C VAL A 128 -13.73 12.36 -16.93
N ALA A 129 -14.18 12.62 -15.71
CA ALA A 129 -15.11 13.71 -15.42
C ALA A 129 -14.51 15.08 -15.77
N LYS A 130 -13.23 15.29 -15.47
CA LYS A 130 -12.51 16.52 -15.83
C LYS A 130 -12.42 16.70 -17.35
N ARG A 131 -12.13 15.63 -18.10
CA ARG A 131 -12.05 15.70 -19.56
C ARG A 131 -13.42 15.97 -20.19
N ALA A 132 -14.48 15.34 -19.69
CA ALA A 132 -15.84 15.64 -20.11
C ALA A 132 -16.21 17.11 -19.85
N ALA A 133 -15.85 17.66 -18.68
CA ALA A 133 -16.06 19.08 -18.38
C ALA A 133 -15.26 20.02 -19.30
N GLN A 134 -14.08 19.60 -19.76
CA GLN A 134 -13.29 20.35 -20.74
C GLN A 134 -13.90 20.27 -22.14
N ASP A 135 -14.38 19.09 -22.56
CA ASP A 135 -15.00 18.87 -23.85
C ASP A 135 -16.36 19.58 -23.98
N ALA A 136 -17.09 19.74 -22.86
CA ALA A 136 -18.33 20.51 -22.76
C ALA A 136 -18.12 22.04 -22.78
N MET A 137 -16.86 22.50 -22.70
CA MET A 137 -16.53 23.92 -22.83
C MET A 137 -16.52 24.32 -24.31
N PRO A 138 -17.08 25.48 -24.70
CA PRO A 138 -16.96 25.97 -26.07
C PRO A 138 -15.49 26.13 -26.47
N ARG A 139 -15.18 25.70 -27.70
CA ARG A 139 -13.86 25.94 -28.30
C ARG A 139 -13.66 27.44 -28.44
N ARG A 140 -12.49 27.94 -28.03
CA ARG A 140 -12.12 29.34 -28.18
C ARG A 140 -11.17 29.52 -29.35
N ASP A 141 -11.37 30.61 -30.08
CA ASP A 141 -10.56 30.98 -31.25
C ASP A 141 -9.15 31.48 -30.91
N GLY A 142 -8.76 31.49 -29.63
CA GLY A 142 -7.41 31.87 -29.21
C GLY A 142 -7.12 31.61 -27.72
N PRO A 143 -5.83 31.57 -27.33
CA PRO A 143 -5.41 31.45 -25.94
C PRO A 143 -5.75 32.73 -25.15
N GLY A 144 -6.43 32.60 -24.01
CA GLY A 144 -6.77 33.75 -23.16
C GLY A 144 -7.78 33.46 -22.05
N ARG A 145 -7.83 34.37 -21.06
CA ARG A 145 -8.85 34.37 -19.99
C ARG A 145 -10.25 34.55 -20.61
N PRO A 146 -11.31 33.90 -20.08
CA PRO A 146 -12.69 34.16 -20.50
C PRO A 146 -12.98 35.65 -20.61
N ARG A 147 -13.76 36.04 -21.63
CA ARG A 147 -14.28 37.41 -21.70
C ARG A 147 -15.26 37.62 -20.53
N GLY A 148 -15.31 38.83 -19.97
CA GLY A 148 -16.27 39.15 -18.91
C GLY A 148 -17.70 38.89 -19.40
N GLY A 149 -18.47 38.08 -18.67
CA GLY A 149 -19.83 37.67 -19.03
C GLY A 149 -19.96 36.32 -19.75
N GLU A 150 -18.84 35.65 -20.05
CA GLU A 150 -18.85 34.30 -20.63
C GLU A 150 -19.12 33.26 -19.52
N GLU A 151 -20.38 32.87 -19.37
CA GLU A 151 -20.78 31.90 -18.35
C GLU A 151 -20.32 30.48 -18.70
N THR A 152 -19.95 29.71 -17.69
CA THR A 152 -19.63 28.29 -17.87
C THR A 152 -20.91 27.54 -18.19
N PRO A 153 -20.97 26.73 -19.27
CA PRO A 153 -22.15 25.94 -19.58
C PRO A 153 -22.62 25.13 -18.37
N PRO A 154 -23.94 25.06 -18.09
CA PRO A 154 -24.46 24.31 -16.94
C PRO A 154 -23.98 22.86 -16.89
N GLU A 155 -23.86 22.21 -18.05
CA GLU A 155 -23.32 20.86 -18.19
C GLU A 155 -21.83 20.78 -17.77
N ALA A 156 -20.99 21.68 -18.27
CA ALA A 156 -19.57 21.75 -17.91
C ALA A 156 -19.38 22.06 -16.41
N ARG A 157 -20.24 22.89 -15.83
CA ARG A 157 -20.27 23.18 -14.39
C ARG A 157 -20.65 21.93 -13.59
N ALA A 158 -21.73 21.24 -13.96
CA ALA A 158 -22.16 20.01 -13.27
C ALA A 158 -21.10 18.91 -13.33
N LEU A 159 -20.46 18.71 -14.48
CA LEU A 159 -19.36 17.75 -14.64
C LEU A 159 -18.13 18.12 -13.81
N ARG A 160 -17.85 19.43 -13.66
CA ARG A 160 -16.77 19.91 -12.80
C ARG A 160 -17.08 19.74 -11.32
N GLU A 161 -18.31 20.02 -10.90
CA GLU A 161 -18.80 19.75 -9.53
C GLU A 161 -18.72 18.24 -9.22
N ALA A 162 -19.08 17.37 -10.17
CA ALA A 162 -18.92 15.93 -10.04
C ALA A 162 -17.45 15.50 -9.92
N ALA A 163 -16.55 16.09 -10.72
CA ALA A 163 -15.12 15.84 -10.61
C ALA A 163 -14.56 16.28 -9.23
N ASP A 164 -14.95 17.46 -8.75
CA ASP A 164 -14.52 17.97 -7.45
C ASP A 164 -15.05 17.10 -6.29
N ALA A 165 -16.27 16.55 -6.42
CA ALA A 165 -16.81 15.58 -5.47
C ALA A 165 -16.00 14.27 -5.43
N ILE A 166 -15.55 13.76 -6.57
CA ILE A 166 -14.67 12.57 -6.64
C ILE A 166 -13.33 12.87 -5.96
N LYS A 167 -12.72 14.02 -6.26
CA LYS A 167 -11.45 14.45 -5.65
C LYS A 167 -11.57 14.62 -4.13
N GLY A 168 -12.72 15.09 -3.64
CA GLY A 168 -13.02 15.22 -2.21
C GLY A 168 -13.40 13.90 -1.53
N SER A 169 -13.60 12.82 -2.28
CA SER A 169 -13.98 11.53 -1.74
C SER A 169 -12.77 10.84 -1.10
N ARG A 170 -12.77 10.72 0.23
CA ARG A 170 -11.85 9.83 0.96
C ARG A 170 -12.50 8.46 1.13
N CYS A 171 -11.87 7.42 0.59
CA CYS A 171 -12.25 6.02 0.78
C CYS A 171 -11.34 5.38 1.83
N ALA A 172 -11.71 5.47 3.10
CA ALA A 172 -10.99 4.77 4.17
C ALA A 172 -11.49 3.33 4.27
N LEU A 173 -11.09 2.43 3.35
CA LEU A 173 -11.54 1.04 3.41
C LEU A 173 -10.75 0.18 4.42
N VAL A 174 -9.51 0.57 4.75
CA VAL A 174 -8.60 -0.30 5.51
C VAL A 174 -8.17 0.32 6.82
N ARG A 175 -9.07 0.33 7.81
CA ARG A 175 -8.63 0.52 9.21
C ARG A 175 -9.30 -0.37 10.24
N ASN A 176 -10.46 -0.97 9.96
CA ASN A 176 -11.05 -1.99 10.84
C ASN A 176 -12.17 -2.75 10.12
N PRO A 177 -12.00 -4.02 9.71
CA PRO A 177 -13.07 -4.78 9.05
C PRO A 177 -14.19 -5.18 10.02
N GLU A 178 -13.93 -5.21 11.33
CA GLU A 178 -14.89 -5.63 12.36
C GLU A 178 -15.83 -4.49 12.77
N ASP A 179 -15.44 -3.23 12.55
CA ASP A 179 -16.26 -2.06 12.89
C ASP A 179 -16.06 -0.89 11.90
N PRO A 180 -16.75 -0.95 10.74
CA PRO A 180 -16.72 0.16 9.79
C PRO A 180 -17.65 1.29 10.25
N THR A 181 -17.08 2.49 10.44
CA THR A 181 -17.78 3.74 10.73
C THR A 181 -18.85 4.06 9.66
N GLY A 182 -19.92 4.75 10.05
CA GLY A 182 -21.04 5.11 9.16
C GLY A 182 -20.66 5.64 7.77
N PRO A 183 -19.68 6.57 7.65
CA PRO A 183 -19.20 7.05 6.36
C PRO A 183 -18.56 5.97 5.47
N GLN A 184 -17.96 4.93 6.05
CA GLN A 184 -17.34 3.82 5.31
C GLN A 184 -18.39 2.88 4.70
N ARG A 185 -19.58 2.78 5.31
CA ARG A 185 -20.70 1.96 4.79
C ARG A 185 -21.46 2.65 3.65
N ALA A 186 -21.60 3.98 3.70
CA ALA A 186 -22.39 4.73 2.72
C ALA A 186 -21.65 4.97 1.39
N LYS A 187 -20.33 5.22 1.45
CA LYS A 187 -19.52 5.63 0.28
C LYS A 187 -19.52 4.64 -0.90
N PRO A 188 -19.42 3.31 -0.68
CA PRO A 188 -19.45 2.35 -1.79
C PRO A 188 -20.77 2.37 -2.57
N ALA A 189 -21.89 2.66 -1.89
CA ALA A 189 -23.20 2.78 -2.52
C ALA A 189 -23.34 4.08 -3.32
N GLU A 190 -22.76 5.19 -2.84
CA GLU A 190 -22.71 6.48 -3.54
C GLU A 190 -21.88 6.41 -4.83
N LEU A 191 -20.72 5.76 -4.78
CA LEU A 191 -19.85 5.57 -5.96
C LEU A 191 -20.52 4.68 -7.02
N ARG A 192 -21.24 3.63 -6.62
CA ARG A 192 -22.03 2.80 -7.54
C ARG A 192 -23.13 3.60 -8.26
N ARG A 193 -23.76 4.56 -7.58
CA ARG A 193 -24.79 5.42 -8.19
C ARG A 193 -24.16 6.43 -9.14
N ALA A 194 -23.05 7.06 -8.76
CA ALA A 194 -22.33 8.02 -9.60
C ALA A 194 -21.75 7.39 -10.88
N GLY A 195 -21.22 6.16 -10.79
CA GLY A 195 -20.71 5.41 -11.95
C GLY A 195 -21.80 4.80 -12.85
N ALA A 196 -23.03 4.64 -12.35
CA ALA A 196 -24.18 4.20 -13.14
C ALA A 196 -24.81 5.35 -13.93
N SER A 197 -24.77 6.58 -13.40
CA SER A 197 -25.26 7.79 -14.09
C SER A 197 -24.35 8.31 -15.20
N SER A 198 -23.08 7.86 -15.26
CA SER A 198 -22.09 8.31 -16.27
C SER A 198 -21.98 7.39 -17.50
N ARG A 199 -22.70 6.25 -17.53
CA ARG A 199 -22.73 5.36 -18.70
C ARG A 199 -23.89 5.72 -19.63
N PRO A 200 -23.66 6.18 -20.87
CA PRO A 200 -24.73 6.37 -21.83
C PRO A 200 -25.32 5.00 -22.19
N GLY A 201 -26.64 4.88 -22.07
CA GLY A 201 -27.37 3.65 -22.41
C GLY A 201 -27.15 3.28 -23.88
N THR A 202 -26.55 2.12 -24.11
CA THR A 202 -26.53 1.48 -25.44
C THR A 202 -27.93 0.96 -25.75
N SER A 203 -28.73 1.82 -26.41
CA SER A 203 -29.97 1.42 -27.07
C SER A 203 -29.65 0.45 -28.21
N ARG A 204 -29.81 -0.85 -27.98
CA ARG A 204 -29.92 -1.86 -29.04
C ARG A 204 -31.25 -1.65 -29.75
N ARG A 205 -31.19 -1.14 -30.99
CA ARG A 205 -32.31 -1.18 -31.92
C ARG A 205 -32.21 -2.53 -32.65
N THR A 206 -33.21 -3.38 -32.45
CA THR A 206 -33.48 -4.61 -33.20
C THR A 206 -33.88 -4.30 -34.63
#